data_AF-A0A6L7YA67-F1
#
_entry.id   AF-A0A6L7YA67-F1
#
_cell.length_a   1.000
_cell.length_b   1.000
_cell.length_c   1.000
_cell.angle_alpha   90.00
_cell.angle_beta   90.00
_cell.angle_gamma   90.00
#
_symmetry.space_group_name_H-M   'P 1'
#
loop_
_entity.id
_entity.type
_entity.pdbx_description
1 polymer ?
#
loop_
_entity_poly.entity_id
_entity_poly.type
_entity_poly.pdbx_seq_one_letter_code
_entity_poly.pdbx_strand_id
1 'polypeptide(L)'
;MGVKRQLARPLGRGFPPDFPERLERFREASGLSWRSLATLLGVKPYRLREWRRGAVPNGQHLFALLTLAAALGLRDGVLMQPERDLRRGGGLDRRD
;
A
#
# COMPACT_ATOMS: atom_id res chain seq x y z
N MET A 1 -25.29 -2.22 16.56
CA MET A 1 -23.87 -2.54 16.76
C MET A 1 -23.02 -1.47 16.07
N GLY A 2 -22.43 -0.55 16.83
CA GLY A 2 -21.63 0.54 16.27
C GLY A 2 -20.23 0.07 15.91
N VAL A 3 -19.92 -0.02 14.62
CA VAL A 3 -18.54 -0.18 14.15
C VAL A 3 -17.76 1.06 14.58
N LYS A 4 -16.89 0.90 15.58
CA LYS A 4 -15.96 1.94 16.01
C LYS A 4 -14.98 2.18 14.87
N ARG A 5 -15.29 3.12 13.97
CA ARG A 5 -14.31 3.73 13.05
C ARG A 5 -13.29 4.45 13.92
N GLN A 6 -12.29 3.70 14.34
CA GLN A 6 -11.13 4.22 15.04
C GLN A 6 -10.44 5.17 14.06
N LEU A 7 -10.61 6.48 14.31
CA LEU A 7 -10.02 7.54 13.51
C LEU A 7 -8.51 7.35 13.53
N ALA A 8 -7.97 6.89 12.40
CA ALA A 8 -6.55 6.89 12.15
C ALA A 8 -6.04 8.32 12.44
N ARG A 9 -5.00 8.43 13.27
CA ARG A 9 -4.25 9.69 13.39
C ARG A 9 -3.95 10.17 11.97
N PRO A 10 -4.16 11.46 11.65
CA PRO A 10 -3.85 11.94 10.31
C PRO A 10 -2.39 11.60 10.02
N LEU A 11 -2.20 10.75 9.03
CA LEU A 11 -0.89 10.43 8.48
C LEU A 11 -0.25 11.80 8.15
N GLY A 12 1.01 12.01 8.51
CA GLY A 12 1.65 13.33 8.34
C GLY A 12 1.34 13.92 6.96
N ARG A 13 1.10 15.25 6.89
CA ARG A 13 0.72 15.96 5.65
C ARG A 13 1.54 15.42 4.46
N GLY A 14 0.92 14.60 3.60
CA GLY A 14 1.57 14.02 2.42
C GLY A 14 1.61 12.48 2.34
N PHE A 15 1.21 11.75 3.37
CA PHE A 15 1.17 10.28 3.31
C PHE A 15 -0.23 9.74 2.94
N PRO A 16 -0.35 8.74 2.04
CA PRO A 16 -1.65 8.33 1.51
C PRO A 16 -2.59 7.76 2.60
N PRO A 17 -3.83 8.26 2.75
CA PRO A 17 -4.80 7.75 3.73
C PRO A 17 -5.11 6.26 3.55
N ASP A 18 -5.02 5.80 2.31
CA ASP A 18 -5.26 4.44 1.82
C ASP A 18 -3.99 3.55 1.80
N PHE A 19 -2.92 3.93 2.52
CA PHE A 19 -1.70 3.13 2.62
C PHE A 19 -1.91 1.70 3.17
N PRO A 20 -2.74 1.45 4.20
CA PRO A 20 -3.01 0.10 4.66
C PRO A 20 -3.56 -0.82 3.57
N GLU A 21 -4.50 -0.31 2.77
CA GLU A 21 -5.14 -1.02 1.66
C GLU A 21 -4.13 -1.29 0.55
N ARG A 22 -3.25 -0.32 0.25
CA ARG A 22 -2.14 -0.50 -0.70
C ARG A 22 -1.14 -1.54 -0.27
N LEU A 23 -0.81 -1.57 1.01
CA LEU A 23 0.11 -2.55 1.57
C LEU A 23 -0.48 -3.97 1.49
N GLU A 24 -1.80 -4.13 1.67
CA GLU A 24 -2.49 -5.40 1.44
C GLU A 24 -2.44 -5.80 -0.04
N ARG A 25 -2.80 -4.91 -0.98
CA ARG A 25 -2.71 -5.18 -2.42
C ARG A 25 -1.29 -5.53 -2.86
N PHE A 26 -0.28 -4.84 -2.33
CA PHE A 26 1.13 -5.14 -2.56
C PHE A 26 1.49 -6.57 -2.10
N ARG A 27 1.05 -6.96 -0.92
CA ARG A 27 1.25 -8.31 -0.40
C ARG A 27 0.57 -9.36 -1.29
N GLU A 28 -0.67 -9.10 -1.70
CA GLU A 28 -1.42 -10.01 -2.57
C GLU A 28 -0.74 -10.17 -3.94
N ALA A 29 -0.35 -9.06 -4.56
CA ALA A 29 0.34 -9.06 -5.85
C ALA A 29 1.72 -9.72 -5.79
N SER A 30 2.41 -9.63 -4.65
CA SER A 30 3.70 -10.31 -4.43
C SER A 30 3.56 -11.80 -4.09
N GLY A 31 2.34 -12.28 -3.80
CA GLY A 31 2.12 -13.65 -3.33
C GLY A 31 2.74 -13.95 -1.96
N LEU A 32 3.19 -12.93 -1.22
CA LEU A 32 3.91 -13.10 0.04
C LEU A 32 2.94 -13.27 1.21
N SER A 33 3.35 -14.07 2.19
CA SER A 33 2.72 -14.03 3.51
C SER A 33 3.16 -12.78 4.27
N TRP A 34 2.36 -12.33 5.24
CA TRP A 34 2.76 -11.24 6.14
C TRP A 34 4.08 -11.50 6.87
N ARG A 35 4.36 -12.76 7.22
CA ARG A 35 5.63 -13.15 7.85
C ARG A 35 6.79 -13.05 6.88
N SER A 36 6.63 -13.58 5.67
CA SER A 36 7.64 -13.51 4.61
C SER A 36 7.96 -12.06 4.25
N LEU A 37 6.94 -11.21 4.17
CA LEU A 37 7.11 -9.78 3.93
C LEU A 37 7.88 -9.10 5.07
N ALA A 38 7.59 -9.45 6.34
CA ALA A 38 8.33 -8.93 7.49
C ALA A 38 9.82 -9.28 7.41
N THR A 39 10.11 -10.56 7.11
CA THR A 39 11.46 -11.07 6.95
C THR A 39 12.21 -10.38 5.83
N LEU A 40 11.59 -10.21 4.66
CA LEU A 40 12.20 -9.53 3.50
C LEU A 40 12.47 -8.05 3.76
N LEU A 41 11.59 -7.39 4.52
CA LEU A 41 11.77 -5.99 4.92
C LEU A 41 12.72 -5.81 6.11
N GLY A 42 13.17 -6.89 6.76
CA GLY A 42 13.98 -6.83 7.97
C GLY A 42 13.25 -6.21 9.17
N VAL A 43 11.90 -6.23 9.18
CA VAL A 43 11.08 -5.65 10.25
C VAL A 43 10.40 -6.72 11.09
N LYS A 44 10.14 -6.40 12.35
CA LYS A 44 9.34 -7.28 13.21
C LYS A 44 7.87 -7.32 12.74
N PRO A 45 7.18 -8.47 12.81
CA PRO A 45 5.79 -8.60 12.35
C PRO A 45 4.80 -7.62 13.00
N TYR A 46 5.07 -7.16 14.23
CA TYR A 46 4.21 -6.17 14.88
C TYR A 46 4.24 -4.81 14.18
N ARG A 47 5.37 -4.41 13.56
CA ARG A 47 5.48 -3.16 12.78
C ARG A 47 4.56 -3.18 11.58
N LEU A 48 4.52 -4.30 10.85
CA LEU A 48 3.56 -4.48 9.75
C LEU A 48 2.11 -4.39 10.23
N ARG A 49 1.80 -4.95 11.41
CA ARG A 49 0.47 -4.81 12.00
C ARG A 49 0.12 -3.36 12.32
N GLU A 50 1.08 -2.55 12.78
CA GLU A 50 0.87 -1.11 12.98
C GLU A 50 0.61 -0.38 11.67
N TRP A 51 1.38 -0.68 10.62
CA TRP A 51 1.19 -0.08 9.30
C TRP A 51 -0.17 -0.39 8.69
N ARG A 52 -0.62 -1.64 8.84
CA ARG A 52 -1.99 -2.06 8.46
C ARG A 52 -3.10 -1.38 9.27
N ARG A 53 -2.76 -0.75 10.40
CA ARG A 53 -3.68 0.05 11.22
C ARG A 53 -3.55 1.55 10.96
N GLY A 54 -2.75 1.94 9.97
CA GLY A 54 -2.53 3.33 9.62
C GLY A 54 -1.37 4.00 10.37
N ALA A 55 -0.39 3.24 10.87
CA ALA A 55 0.87 3.85 11.30
C ALA A 55 1.75 4.14 10.07
N VAL A 56 2.42 5.30 10.07
CA VAL A 56 3.32 5.69 8.99
C VAL A 56 4.67 4.98 9.15
N PRO A 57 5.17 4.24 8.15
CA PRO A 57 6.54 3.75 8.15
C PRO A 57 7.53 4.93 8.13
N ASN A 58 8.66 4.81 8.83
CA ASN A 58 9.73 5.79 8.70
C ASN A 58 10.36 5.72 7.27
N GLY A 59 11.21 6.70 6.94
CA GLY A 59 11.82 6.79 5.61
C GLY A 59 12.60 5.53 5.20
N GLN A 60 13.32 4.88 6.13
CA GLN A 60 14.06 3.64 5.86
C GLN A 60 13.13 2.48 5.50
N HIS A 61 12.05 2.28 6.25
CA HIS A 61 11.06 1.24 5.98
C HIS A 61 10.31 1.49 4.67
N LEU A 62 9.99 2.76 4.37
CA LEU A 62 9.37 3.14 3.12
C LEU A 62 10.29 2.86 1.92
N PHE A 63 11.58 3.21 2.04
CA PHE A 63 12.58 2.90 1.03
C PHE A 63 12.75 1.39 0.81
N ALA A 64 12.72 0.59 1.89
CA ALA A 64 12.77 -0.87 1.80
C ALA A 64 11.54 -1.45 1.07
N LEU A 65 10.34 -0.92 1.35
CA LEU A 65 9.12 -1.30 0.65
C LEU A 65 9.18 -0.99 -0.85
N LEU A 66 9.66 0.20 -1.22
CA LEU A 66 9.81 0.61 -2.62
C LEU A 66 10.86 -0.23 -3.34
N THR A 67 11.99 -0.49 -2.69
CA THR A 67 13.06 -1.35 -3.22
C THR A 67 12.57 -2.77 -3.45
N LEU A 68 11.82 -3.32 -2.48
CA LEU A 68 11.24 -4.66 -2.61
C LEU A 68 10.20 -4.70 -3.73
N ALA A 69 9.36 -3.68 -3.87
CA ALA A 69 8.40 -3.59 -4.97
C ALA A 69 9.10 -3.59 -6.33
N ALA A 70 10.15 -2.78 -6.49
CA ALA A 70 10.95 -2.76 -7.70
C ALA A 70 11.60 -4.12 -7.99
N ALA A 71 12.16 -4.79 -6.97
CA ALA A 71 12.77 -6.11 -7.11
C ALA A 71 11.77 -7.20 -7.54
N LEU A 72 10.51 -7.06 -7.14
CA LEU A 72 9.41 -7.97 -7.52
C LEU A 72 8.75 -7.59 -8.87
N GLY A 73 9.25 -6.56 -9.55
CA GLY A 73 8.64 -6.05 -10.78
C GLY A 73 7.27 -5.39 -10.57
N LEU A 74 6.90 -5.09 -9.31
CA LEU A 74 5.67 -4.39 -8.96
C LEU A 74 5.94 -2.89 -9.09
N ARG A 75 5.20 -2.23 -9.99
CA ARG A 75 5.34 -0.78 -10.20
C ARG A 75 5.09 -0.04 -8.87
N ASP A 76 5.94 0.94 -8.59
CA ASP A 76 5.92 1.85 -7.43
C ASP A 76 4.55 2.50 -7.15
N GLY A 77 3.70 2.60 -8.18
CA GLY A 77 2.32 3.08 -8.08
C GLY A 77 1.41 2.27 -7.14
N VAL A 78 1.75 1.02 -6.83
CA VAL A 78 0.99 0.21 -5.87
C VAL A 78 1.03 0.84 -4.46
N LEU A 79 2.16 1.44 -4.06
CA LEU A 79 2.35 1.93 -2.68
C LEU A 79 2.16 3.44 -2.52
N MET A 80 2.41 4.25 -3.57
CA MET A 80 2.54 5.71 -3.42
C MET A 80 1.70 6.56 -4.36
N GLN A 81 1.11 6.01 -5.44
CA GLN A 81 0.33 6.84 -6.38
C GLN A 81 -1.13 6.92 -5.94
N PRO A 82 -1.73 8.10 -5.68
CA PRO A 82 -3.19 8.20 -5.51
C PRO A 82 -3.85 7.47 -6.69
N GLU A 83 -4.90 6.67 -6.46
CA GLU A 83 -5.62 5.99 -7.54
C GLU A 83 -6.19 7.05 -8.49
N ARG A 84 -5.35 7.55 -9.40
CA ARG A 84 -5.76 8.33 -10.54
C ARG A 84 -6.26 7.31 -11.53
N ASP A 85 -7.55 7.04 -11.38
CA ASP A 85 -8.41 6.93 -12.52
C ASP A 85 -8.08 5.73 -13.43
N LEU A 86 -8.31 4.53 -12.92
CA LEU A 86 -8.76 3.43 -13.77
C LEU A 86 -10.27 3.58 -14.08
N ARG A 87 -10.79 4.81 -14.24
CA ARG A 87 -11.97 5.01 -15.09
C ARG A 87 -11.50 4.99 -16.54
N ARG A 88 -11.17 3.78 -16.95
CA ARG A 88 -11.25 3.34 -18.34
C ARG A 88 -12.73 3.43 -18.74
N GLY A 89 -13.21 4.65 -18.97
CA GLY A 89 -14.43 4.91 -19.73
C GLY A 89 -14.14 4.52 -21.16
N GLY A 90 -14.56 3.32 -21.54
CA GLY A 90 -14.58 2.88 -22.92
C GLY A 90 -15.44 3.83 -23.75
N GLY A 91 -14.80 4.72 -24.49
CA GLY A 91 -15.39 5.48 -25.58
C GLY A 91 -14.84 4.93 -26.89
N LEU A 92 -15.20 3.69 -27.22
CA LEU A 92 -15.30 3.27 -28.61
C LEU A 92 -16.42 4.11 -29.24
N ASP A 93 -16.10 5.30 -29.74
CA ASP A 93 -16.90 5.93 -30.78
C ASP A 93 -16.05 5.93 -32.05
N ARG A 94 -16.08 4.78 -32.72
CA ARG A 94 -15.75 4.65 -34.12
C ARG A 94 -17.10 4.68 -34.83
N ARG A 95 -17.60 5.86 -35.16
CA ARG A 95 -18.71 6.00 -36.12
C ARG A 95 -18.11 6.22 -37.52
N ASP A 96 -18.47 5.25 -38.35
CA ASP A 96 -18.70 5.26 -39.80
C ASP A 96 -18.29 6.52 -40.57
#